data_AF-A0A530KN20-F1
#
_entry.id   AF-A0A530KN20-F1
#
_cell.length_a   1.000
_cell.length_b   1.000
_cell.length_c   1.000
_cell.angle_alpha   90.00
_cell.angle_beta   90.00
_cell.angle_gamma   90.00
#
_symmetry.space_group_name_H-M   'P 1'
#
loop_
_entity.id
_entity.type
_entity.pdbx_description
1 polymer ?
#
loop_
_entity_poly.entity_id
_entity_poly.type
_entity_poly.pdbx_seq_one_letter_code
_entity_poly.pdbx_strand_id
1 'polypeptide(L)'
;MAFESGSTSDLLINYALKQNGMTIADIEHVPMGASEAGLALIAGHVDAAVTYEPYISTALTQDSNYTVIFTAAKKPGLISDLLSGSSVWIKAHPNDVQGLIRSWDDAINFIRANPAEGGALIAKAVGSPMKEFEPAFKGVRLYNVAENKEILKGDFQATIQEIGEIMQATTPDKIKKLPAASDILALDELNAVAK
;
A
#
# COMPACT_ATOMS: atom_id res chain seq x y z
N MET A 1 -20.79 4.07 -4.14
CA MET A 1 -19.33 4.20 -3.85
C MET A 1 -18.53 3.32 -4.81
N ALA A 2 -17.60 3.90 -5.55
CA ALA A 2 -16.77 3.18 -6.52
C ALA A 2 -15.45 2.69 -5.91
N PHE A 3 -15.10 1.41 -6.11
CA PHE A 3 -13.81 0.85 -5.72
C PHE A 3 -13.57 -0.51 -6.38
N GLU A 4 -12.31 -0.93 -6.42
CA GLU A 4 -11.85 -2.17 -7.05
C GLU A 4 -11.90 -3.36 -6.07
N SER A 5 -12.73 -4.37 -6.37
CA SER A 5 -12.84 -5.60 -5.58
C SER A 5 -11.53 -6.37 -5.49
N GLY A 6 -11.24 -6.94 -4.33
CA GLY A 6 -10.05 -7.77 -4.10
C GLY A 6 -8.71 -7.01 -4.14
N SER A 7 -8.75 -5.67 -4.19
CA SER A 7 -7.59 -4.80 -4.17
C SER A 7 -7.35 -4.19 -2.78
N THR A 8 -6.30 -3.38 -2.66
CA THR A 8 -6.08 -2.51 -1.50
C THR A 8 -7.22 -1.51 -1.27
N SER A 9 -7.96 -1.13 -2.32
CA SER A 9 -9.15 -0.28 -2.19
C SER A 9 -10.29 -1.01 -1.46
N ASP A 10 -10.50 -2.29 -1.79
CA ASP A 10 -11.48 -3.16 -1.12
C ASP A 10 -11.10 -3.39 0.35
N LEU A 11 -9.82 -3.62 0.63
CA LEU A 11 -9.30 -3.74 2.00
C LEU A 11 -9.56 -2.46 2.81
N LEU A 12 -9.24 -1.29 2.25
CA LEU A 12 -9.39 -0.02 2.94
C LEU A 12 -10.86 0.29 3.26
N ILE A 13 -11.78 0.04 2.32
CA ILE A 13 -13.21 0.29 2.56
C ILE A 13 -13.78 -0.65 3.61
N ASN A 14 -13.45 -1.94 3.57
CA ASN A 14 -13.93 -2.89 4.57
C ASN A 14 -13.38 -2.58 5.97
N TYR A 15 -12.13 -2.13 6.06
CA TYR A 15 -11.58 -1.62 7.32
C TYR A 15 -12.35 -0.39 7.82
N ALA A 16 -12.57 0.61 6.96
CA ALA A 16 -13.30 1.82 7.30
C ALA A 16 -14.73 1.54 7.78
N LEU A 17 -15.46 0.66 7.08
CA LEU A 17 -16.81 0.25 7.45
C LEU A 17 -16.82 -0.45 8.81
N LYS A 18 -15.92 -1.42 9.02
CA LYS A 18 -15.78 -2.14 10.30
C LYS A 18 -15.52 -1.19 11.47
N GLN A 19 -14.64 -0.20 11.31
CA GLN A 19 -14.36 0.81 12.34
C GLN A 19 -15.58 1.66 12.72
N ASN A 20 -16.59 1.72 11.86
CA ASN A 20 -17.83 2.47 12.07
C ASN A 20 -19.05 1.57 12.33
N GLY A 21 -18.84 0.27 12.59
CA GLY A 21 -19.94 -0.67 12.84
C GLY A 21 -20.82 -0.96 11.62
N MET A 22 -20.28 -0.71 10.42
CA MET A 22 -20.93 -0.92 9.13
C MET A 22 -20.31 -2.11 8.39
N THR A 23 -20.97 -2.52 7.32
CA THR A 23 -20.59 -3.59 6.42
C THR A 23 -20.74 -3.15 4.97
N ILE A 24 -20.26 -3.96 4.03
CA ILE A 24 -20.42 -3.68 2.61
C ILE A 24 -21.90 -3.63 2.17
N ALA A 25 -22.80 -4.28 2.92
CA ALA A 25 -24.24 -4.25 2.66
C ALA A 25 -24.87 -2.88 2.94
N ASP A 26 -24.18 -2.01 3.69
CA ASP A 26 -24.63 -0.65 4.02
C ASP A 26 -24.25 0.38 2.95
N ILE A 27 -23.60 -0.04 1.85
CA ILE A 27 -23.22 0.82 0.74
C ILE A 27 -23.64 0.24 -0.60
N GLU A 28 -23.91 1.11 -1.57
CA GLU A 28 -24.05 0.71 -2.97
C GLU A 28 -22.67 0.64 -3.63
N HIS A 29 -22.21 -0.56 -3.95
CA HIS A 29 -20.91 -0.76 -4.60
C HIS A 29 -21.01 -0.62 -6.12
N VAL A 30 -20.18 0.25 -6.70
CA VAL A 30 -19.97 0.36 -8.14
C VAL A 30 -18.58 -0.23 -8.48
N PRO A 31 -18.48 -1.49 -8.92
CA PRO A 31 -17.20 -2.16 -9.12
C PRO A 31 -16.48 -1.64 -10.37
N MET A 32 -15.25 -1.17 -10.20
CA MET A 32 -14.36 -0.72 -11.27
C MET A 32 -12.91 -0.65 -10.76
N GLY A 33 -11.93 -0.49 -11.65
CA GLY A 33 -10.52 -0.34 -11.23
C GLY A 33 -10.30 0.91 -10.37
N ALA A 34 -9.31 0.91 -9.48
CA ALA A 34 -9.11 2.03 -8.56
C ALA A 34 -8.79 3.37 -9.28
N SER A 35 -8.13 3.31 -10.44
CA SER A 35 -7.95 4.46 -11.34
C SER A 35 -9.27 4.95 -11.94
N GLU A 36 -10.13 4.02 -12.39
CA GLU A 36 -11.44 4.33 -12.96
C GLU A 36 -12.38 4.92 -11.91
N ALA A 37 -12.32 4.43 -10.68
CA ALA A 37 -13.07 4.97 -9.55
C ALA A 37 -12.72 6.44 -9.28
N GLY A 38 -11.42 6.78 -9.34
CA GLY A 38 -10.96 8.16 -9.24
C GLY A 38 -11.49 9.03 -10.38
N LEU A 39 -11.40 8.56 -11.62
CA LEU A 39 -11.92 9.28 -12.79
C LEU A 39 -13.44 9.44 -12.76
N ALA A 40 -14.18 8.44 -12.30
CA ALA A 40 -15.63 8.49 -12.15
C ALA A 40 -16.06 9.53 -11.11
N LEU A 41 -15.32 9.64 -10.00
CA LEU A 41 -15.53 10.68 -8.99
C LEU A 41 -15.26 12.06 -9.60
N ILE A 42 -14.12 12.25 -10.28
CA ILE A 42 -13.75 13.52 -10.94
C ILE A 42 -14.81 13.95 -11.96
N ALA A 43 -15.42 13.00 -12.68
CA ALA A 43 -16.47 13.24 -13.66
C ALA A 43 -17.87 13.44 -13.05
N GLY A 44 -18.03 13.30 -11.72
CA GLY A 44 -19.32 13.42 -11.03
C GLY A 44 -20.27 12.24 -11.30
N HIS A 45 -19.75 11.09 -11.72
CA HIS A 45 -20.55 9.88 -11.98
C HIS A 45 -20.85 9.08 -10.71
N VAL A 46 -20.10 9.32 -9.63
CA VAL A 46 -20.30 8.68 -8.32
C VAL A 46 -20.08 9.70 -7.20
N ASP A 47 -20.79 9.51 -6.08
CA ASP A 47 -20.70 10.43 -4.93
C ASP A 47 -19.44 10.23 -4.08
N ALA A 48 -18.86 9.03 -4.14
CA ALA A 48 -17.67 8.65 -3.38
C ALA A 48 -16.89 7.55 -4.09
N ALA A 49 -15.56 7.59 -3.96
CA ALA A 49 -14.66 6.58 -4.48
C ALA A 49 -13.52 6.27 -3.51
N VAL A 50 -13.01 5.03 -3.56
CA VAL A 50 -11.72 4.67 -2.97
C VAL A 50 -10.70 4.62 -4.09
N THR A 51 -9.69 5.48 -3.99
CA THR A 51 -8.66 5.66 -5.02
C THR A 51 -7.36 6.16 -4.37
N TYR A 52 -6.38 6.51 -5.20
CA TYR A 52 -5.04 6.94 -4.79
C TYR A 52 -4.59 8.16 -5.63
N GLU A 53 -3.40 8.68 -5.35
CA GLU A 53 -2.84 9.80 -6.11
C GLU A 53 -2.47 9.40 -7.55
N PRO A 54 -2.71 10.26 -8.56
CA PRO A 54 -3.04 11.69 -8.45
C PRO A 54 -4.55 11.98 -8.41
N TYR A 55 -5.42 10.96 -8.44
CA TYR A 55 -6.86 11.13 -8.57
C TYR A 55 -7.47 11.86 -7.38
N ILE A 56 -6.94 11.61 -6.17
CA ILE A 56 -7.35 12.32 -4.94
C ILE A 56 -7.09 13.82 -5.09
N SER A 57 -5.84 14.21 -5.36
CA SER A 57 -5.48 15.63 -5.52
C SER A 57 -6.26 16.29 -6.67
N THR A 58 -6.50 15.57 -7.76
CA THR A 58 -7.26 16.07 -8.91
C THR A 58 -8.71 16.35 -8.53
N ALA A 59 -9.39 15.40 -7.87
CA ALA A 59 -10.79 15.56 -7.43
C ALA A 59 -10.96 16.75 -6.47
N LEU A 60 -10.08 16.85 -5.46
CA LEU A 60 -10.11 17.93 -4.47
C LEU A 60 -9.83 19.32 -5.06
N THR A 61 -9.01 19.38 -6.12
CA THR A 61 -8.70 20.64 -6.82
C THR A 61 -9.85 21.05 -7.74
N GLN A 62 -10.51 20.09 -8.39
CA GLN A 62 -11.56 20.36 -9.37
C GLN A 62 -12.89 20.76 -8.73
N ASP A 63 -13.23 20.19 -7.57
CA ASP A 63 -14.46 20.54 -6.85
C ASP A 63 -14.21 20.58 -5.33
N SER A 64 -14.39 21.78 -4.76
CA SER A 64 -14.21 22.03 -3.33
C SER A 64 -15.25 21.36 -2.43
N ASN A 65 -16.30 20.77 -3.00
CA ASN A 65 -17.28 19.97 -2.26
C ASN A 65 -16.75 18.57 -1.92
N TYR A 66 -15.73 18.09 -2.62
CA TYR A 66 -15.09 16.83 -2.28
C TYR A 66 -14.17 16.99 -1.07
N THR A 67 -14.16 15.96 -0.22
CA THR A 67 -13.30 15.88 0.96
C THR A 67 -12.85 14.45 1.20
N VAL A 68 -11.69 14.28 1.84
CA VAL A 68 -11.18 12.96 2.24
C VAL A 68 -11.89 12.53 3.53
N ILE A 69 -12.76 11.53 3.43
CA ILE A 69 -13.53 11.00 4.57
C ILE A 69 -12.78 9.92 5.36
N PHE A 70 -11.85 9.20 4.73
CA PHE A 70 -11.04 8.16 5.37
C PHE A 70 -9.70 8.01 4.64
N THR A 71 -8.67 7.56 5.35
CA THR A 71 -7.33 7.33 4.79
C THR A 71 -6.65 6.16 5.48
N ALA A 72 -5.82 5.42 4.73
CA ALA A 72 -4.96 4.36 5.26
C ALA A 72 -4.01 4.86 6.36
N ALA A 73 -3.73 6.17 6.42
CA ALA A 73 -2.93 6.77 7.50
C ALA A 73 -3.55 6.57 8.91
N LYS A 74 -4.85 6.26 9.00
CA LYS A 74 -5.51 5.89 10.27
C LYS A 74 -4.96 4.59 10.87
N LYS A 75 -4.42 3.70 10.04
CA LYS A 75 -3.85 2.41 10.44
C LYS A 75 -2.60 2.13 9.58
N PRO A 76 -1.43 2.66 9.98
CA PRO A 76 -0.17 2.38 9.32
C PRO A 76 0.05 0.86 9.20
N GLY A 77 0.47 0.41 8.03
CA GLY A 77 0.67 -1.01 7.72
C GLY A 77 -0.52 -1.69 7.03
N LEU A 78 -1.75 -1.16 7.15
CA LEU A 78 -2.94 -1.76 6.52
C LEU A 78 -2.77 -1.85 5.00
N ILE A 79 -2.35 -0.73 4.39
CA ILE A 79 -1.96 -0.68 2.98
C ILE A 79 -0.44 -0.58 2.96
N SER A 80 0.21 -1.63 2.46
CA SER A 80 1.67 -1.76 2.43
C SER A 80 2.12 -2.42 1.14
N ASP A 81 3.22 -1.92 0.59
CA ASP A 81 3.91 -2.56 -0.53
C ASP A 81 5.07 -3.41 0.00
N LEU A 82 5.16 -4.64 -0.50
CA LEU A 82 6.21 -5.59 -0.13
C LEU A 82 6.92 -6.08 -1.40
N LEU A 83 8.25 -6.20 -1.32
CA LEU A 83 9.00 -6.96 -2.32
C LEU A 83 8.75 -8.45 -2.08
N SER A 84 8.12 -9.12 -3.03
CA SER A 84 7.74 -10.53 -2.93
C SER A 84 8.41 -11.37 -4.01
N GLY A 85 8.59 -12.66 -3.72
CA GLY A 85 9.19 -13.61 -4.63
C GLY A 85 8.85 -15.04 -4.26
N SER A 86 9.17 -15.99 -5.14
CA SER A 86 8.97 -17.42 -4.87
C SER A 86 9.80 -17.85 -3.66
N SER A 87 9.15 -18.49 -2.69
CA SER A 87 9.83 -19.01 -1.49
C SER A 87 10.94 -20.01 -1.83
N VAL A 88 10.78 -20.79 -2.91
CA VAL A 88 11.82 -21.70 -3.41
C VAL A 88 13.02 -20.93 -3.93
N TRP A 89 12.77 -19.85 -4.69
CA TRP A 89 13.86 -19.06 -5.26
C TRP A 89 14.61 -18.28 -4.19
N ILE A 90 13.90 -17.63 -3.25
CA ILE A 90 14.49 -16.89 -2.13
C ILE A 90 15.45 -17.77 -1.34
N LYS A 91 14.99 -18.97 -0.94
CA LYS A 91 15.81 -19.93 -0.18
C LYS A 91 17.03 -20.44 -0.95
N ALA A 92 16.93 -20.56 -2.27
CA ALA A 92 18.02 -21.03 -3.11
C ALA A 92 19.08 -19.95 -3.43
N HIS A 93 18.73 -18.66 -3.30
CA HIS A 93 19.57 -17.53 -3.70
C HIS A 93 19.76 -16.50 -2.56
N PRO A 94 20.19 -16.91 -1.35
CA PRO A 94 20.26 -15.99 -0.21
C PRO A 94 21.20 -14.80 -0.45
N ASN A 95 22.30 -14.98 -1.20
CA ASN A 95 23.23 -13.91 -1.51
C ASN A 95 22.62 -12.85 -2.44
N ASP A 96 21.83 -13.28 -3.43
CA ASP A 96 21.15 -12.37 -4.36
C ASP A 96 20.05 -11.59 -3.65
N VAL A 97 19.27 -12.27 -2.79
CA VAL A 97 18.26 -11.63 -1.95
C VAL A 97 18.89 -10.57 -1.04
N GLN A 98 19.98 -10.90 -0.36
CA GLN A 98 20.72 -9.92 0.45
C GLN A 98 21.28 -8.76 -0.41
N GLY A 99 21.70 -9.03 -1.65
CA GLY A 99 22.14 -8.00 -2.60
C GLY A 99 21.01 -7.04 -3.00
N LEU A 100 19.79 -7.56 -3.21
CA LEU A 100 18.60 -6.76 -3.45
C LEU A 100 18.24 -5.89 -2.24
N ILE A 101 18.29 -6.47 -1.04
CA ILE A 101 18.02 -5.75 0.23
C ILE A 101 19.02 -4.61 0.44
N ARG A 102 20.32 -4.85 0.21
CA ARG A 102 21.35 -3.79 0.29
C ARG A 102 21.14 -2.71 -0.75
N SER A 103 20.85 -3.08 -2.00
CA SER A 103 20.57 -2.11 -3.07
C SER A 103 19.38 -1.21 -2.73
N TRP A 104 18.34 -1.77 -2.08
CA TRP A 104 17.22 -0.98 -1.58
C TRP A 104 17.63 -0.03 -0.45
N ASP A 105 18.43 -0.50 0.52
CA ASP A 105 18.96 0.35 1.59
C ASP A 105 19.73 1.55 1.03
N ASP A 106 20.65 1.29 0.10
CA ASP A 106 21.45 2.31 -0.59
C ASP A 106 20.55 3.31 -1.32
N ALA A 107 19.53 2.84 -2.04
CA ALA A 107 18.59 3.71 -2.73
C ALA A 107 17.81 4.62 -1.75
N ILE A 108 17.28 4.06 -0.66
CA ILE A 108 16.52 4.85 0.32
C ILE A 108 17.41 5.85 1.05
N ASN A 109 18.64 5.46 1.41
CA ASN A 109 19.59 6.37 2.03
C ASN A 109 20.03 7.47 1.04
N PHE A 110 20.24 7.11 -0.23
CA PHE A 110 20.63 8.05 -1.28
C PHE A 110 19.56 9.12 -1.53
N ILE A 111 18.29 8.75 -1.72
CA ILE A 111 17.22 9.74 -2.00
C ILE A 111 16.97 10.66 -0.81
N ARG A 112 17.24 10.21 0.42
CA ARG A 112 17.16 11.04 1.63
C ARG A 112 18.31 12.02 1.73
N ALA A 113 19.53 11.58 1.40
CA ALA A 113 20.71 12.43 1.40
C ALA A 113 20.73 13.41 0.22
N ASN A 114 20.13 13.03 -0.92
CA ASN A 114 20.16 13.78 -2.18
C ASN A 114 18.74 13.96 -2.75
N PRO A 115 17.83 14.68 -2.06
CA PRO A 115 16.41 14.72 -2.43
C PRO A 115 16.15 15.27 -3.84
N ALA A 116 16.93 16.26 -4.30
CA ALA A 116 16.78 16.82 -5.64
C ALA A 116 17.20 15.83 -6.74
N GLU A 117 18.35 15.17 -6.56
CA GLU A 117 18.86 14.19 -7.53
C GLU A 117 18.03 12.91 -7.51
N GLY A 118 17.70 12.40 -6.32
CA GLY A 118 16.78 11.27 -6.14
C GLY A 118 15.42 11.53 -6.78
N GLY A 119 14.85 12.72 -6.55
CA GLY A 119 13.60 13.13 -7.19
C GLY A 119 13.70 13.18 -8.71
N ALA A 120 14.83 13.65 -9.27
CA ALA A 120 15.05 13.65 -10.71
C ALA A 120 15.15 12.23 -11.31
N LEU A 121 15.81 11.29 -10.61
CA LEU A 121 15.88 9.89 -11.02
C LEU A 121 14.50 9.23 -11.02
N ILE A 122 13.71 9.47 -9.96
CA ILE A 122 12.34 8.96 -9.85
C ILE A 122 11.47 9.54 -10.97
N ALA A 123 11.52 10.86 -11.18
CA ALA A 123 10.77 11.54 -12.25
C ALA A 123 11.09 10.98 -13.63
N LYS A 124 12.36 10.73 -13.90
CA LYS A 124 12.80 10.09 -15.15
C LYS A 124 12.24 8.67 -15.30
N ALA A 125 12.25 7.88 -14.23
CA ALA A 125 11.76 6.50 -14.26
C ALA A 125 10.23 6.42 -14.42
N VAL A 126 9.50 7.33 -13.78
CA VAL A 126 8.02 7.42 -13.86
C VAL A 126 7.56 8.05 -15.17
N GLY A 127 8.37 8.94 -15.78
CA GLY A 127 8.01 9.66 -17.01
C GLY A 127 7.14 10.88 -16.78
N SER A 128 7.08 11.40 -15.54
CA SER A 128 6.36 12.62 -15.15
C SER A 128 7.24 13.52 -14.27
N PRO A 129 7.02 14.84 -14.21
CA PRO A 129 7.72 15.74 -13.29
C PRO A 129 7.47 15.42 -11.81
N MET A 130 8.52 15.52 -10.97
CA MET A 130 8.44 15.29 -9.50
C MET A 130 7.29 16.03 -8.80
N LYS A 131 7.02 17.26 -9.23
CA LYS A 131 5.93 18.09 -8.67
C LYS A 131 4.55 17.43 -8.77
N GLU A 132 4.31 16.56 -9.76
CA GLU A 132 3.00 15.93 -10.00
C GLU A 132 2.73 14.79 -9.04
N PHE A 133 3.77 14.18 -8.47
CA PHE A 133 3.65 13.07 -7.52
C PHE A 133 4.24 13.39 -6.15
N GLU A 134 4.64 14.63 -5.89
CA GLU A 134 5.01 15.10 -4.55
C GLU A 134 3.91 14.83 -3.50
N PRO A 135 2.60 15.01 -3.78
CA PRO A 135 1.53 14.61 -2.86
C PRO A 135 1.57 13.11 -2.53
N ALA A 136 1.75 12.26 -3.55
CA ALA A 136 1.87 10.82 -3.38
C ALA A 136 3.08 10.45 -2.52
N PHE A 137 4.24 11.07 -2.78
CA PHE A 137 5.46 10.83 -2.02
C PHE A 137 5.33 11.25 -0.55
N LYS A 138 4.60 12.32 -0.25
CA LYS A 138 4.31 12.73 1.13
C LYS A 138 3.39 11.75 1.86
N GLY A 139 2.56 11.02 1.11
CA GLY A 139 1.62 10.04 1.65
C GLY A 139 2.24 8.67 1.97
N VAL A 140 3.47 8.40 1.51
CA VAL A 140 4.14 7.09 1.70
C VAL A 140 5.37 7.18 2.58
N ARG A 141 5.65 6.08 3.28
CA ARG A 141 6.87 5.90 4.06
C ARG A 141 7.73 4.83 3.41
N LEU A 142 8.87 5.22 2.87
CA LEU A 142 9.89 4.28 2.40
C LEU A 142 10.78 3.88 3.57
N TYR A 143 10.98 2.59 3.76
CA TYR A 143 11.76 2.03 4.86
C TYR A 143 13.13 1.56 4.34
N ASN A 144 14.21 1.99 4.99
CA ASN A 144 15.54 1.40 4.79
C ASN A 144 15.64 0.08 5.58
N VAL A 145 16.78 -0.60 5.57
CA VAL A 145 16.95 -1.92 6.21
C VAL A 145 16.75 -1.87 7.72
N ALA A 146 17.34 -0.87 8.40
CA ALA A 146 17.19 -0.71 9.84
C ALA A 146 15.73 -0.50 10.22
N GLU A 147 15.02 0.36 9.48
CA GLU A 147 13.61 0.64 9.73
C GLU A 147 12.70 -0.54 9.36
N ASN A 148 13.02 -1.29 8.29
CA ASN A 148 12.32 -2.53 7.93
C ASN A 148 12.43 -3.57 9.05
N LYS A 149 13.64 -3.75 9.60
CA LYS A 149 13.87 -4.68 10.71
C LYS A 149 13.03 -4.32 11.93
N GLU A 150 12.85 -3.04 12.21
CA GLU A 150 11.99 -2.60 13.33
C GLU A 150 10.50 -2.76 13.01
N ILE A 151 10.03 -2.30 11.85
CA ILE A 151 8.59 -2.29 11.54
C ILE A 151 8.04 -3.70 11.31
N LEU A 152 8.80 -4.62 10.71
CA LEU A 152 8.35 -5.99 10.41
C LEU A 152 8.28 -6.91 11.66
N LYS A 153 8.51 -6.37 12.85
CA LYS A 153 8.28 -7.05 14.14
C LYS A 153 6.78 -7.08 14.49
N GLY A 154 6.49 -7.48 15.74
CA GLY A 154 5.15 -7.86 16.25
C GLY A 154 3.97 -7.03 15.75
N ASP A 155 4.07 -5.70 15.71
CA ASP A 155 2.94 -4.83 15.33
C ASP A 155 2.52 -4.99 13.87
N PHE A 156 3.48 -5.16 12.95
CA PHE A 156 3.15 -5.42 11.55
C PHE A 156 2.65 -6.84 11.35
N GLN A 157 3.16 -7.81 12.11
CA GLN A 157 2.64 -9.19 12.06
C GLN A 157 1.18 -9.27 12.54
N ALA A 158 0.82 -8.50 13.56
CA ALA A 158 -0.56 -8.34 13.98
C ALA A 158 -1.41 -7.66 12.88
N THR A 159 -0.83 -6.71 12.16
CA THR A 159 -1.51 -6.06 11.03
C THR A 159 -1.71 -7.02 9.85
N ILE A 160 -0.77 -7.91 9.54
CA ILE A 160 -0.93 -8.98 8.54
C ILE A 160 -2.10 -9.90 8.93
N GLN A 161 -2.20 -10.27 10.21
CA GLN A 161 -3.30 -11.10 10.71
C GLN A 161 -4.65 -10.37 10.55
N GLU A 162 -4.72 -9.09 10.92
CA GLU A 162 -5.93 -8.27 10.76
C GLU A 162 -6.34 -8.13 9.29
N ILE A 163 -5.38 -7.92 8.38
CA ILE A 163 -5.63 -7.92 6.93
C ILE A 163 -6.22 -9.26 6.49
N GLY A 164 -5.63 -10.37 6.91
CA GLY A 164 -6.12 -11.71 6.60
C GLY A 164 -7.56 -11.92 7.07
N GLU A 165 -7.88 -11.52 8.29
CA GLU A 165 -9.24 -11.60 8.85
C GLU A 165 -10.25 -10.77 8.06
N ILE A 166 -9.90 -9.55 7.67
CA ILE A 166 -10.76 -8.71 6.83
C ILE A 166 -11.00 -9.37 5.47
N MET A 167 -9.93 -9.81 4.80
CA MET A 167 -10.04 -10.46 3.49
C MET A 167 -10.84 -11.76 3.55
N GLN A 168 -10.68 -12.55 4.62
CA GLN A 168 -11.44 -13.78 4.82
C GLN A 168 -12.91 -13.50 5.09
N ALA A 169 -13.23 -12.47 5.88
CA ALA A 169 -14.62 -12.09 6.13
C ALA A 169 -15.35 -11.66 4.85
N THR A 170 -14.65 -11.02 3.91
CA THR A 170 -15.24 -10.55 2.65
C THR A 170 -15.24 -11.62 1.55
N THR A 171 -14.34 -12.61 1.61
CA THR A 171 -14.22 -13.68 0.62
C THR A 171 -14.06 -15.08 1.24
N PRO A 172 -14.99 -15.51 2.12
CA PRO A 172 -14.82 -16.73 2.92
C PRO A 172 -14.67 -18.01 2.08
N ASP A 173 -15.26 -18.05 0.88
CA ASP A 173 -15.17 -19.19 -0.02
C ASP A 173 -13.79 -19.34 -0.67
N LYS A 174 -13.05 -18.22 -0.80
CA LYS A 174 -11.72 -18.17 -1.42
C LYS A 174 -10.60 -18.30 -0.38
N ILE A 175 -10.74 -17.66 0.78
CA ILE A 175 -9.72 -17.64 1.82
C ILE A 175 -10.12 -18.61 2.94
N LYS A 176 -9.73 -19.87 2.77
CA LYS A 176 -10.06 -20.95 3.72
C LYS A 176 -9.10 -21.02 4.92
N LYS A 177 -7.90 -20.47 4.77
CA LYS A 177 -6.86 -20.50 5.80
C LYS A 177 -6.12 -19.16 5.79
N LEU A 178 -5.96 -18.58 6.96
CA LEU A 178 -5.09 -17.43 7.15
C LEU A 178 -3.64 -17.90 7.28
N PRO A 179 -2.70 -17.36 6.49
CA PRO A 179 -1.28 -17.64 6.67
C PRO A 179 -0.78 -17.00 7.97
N ALA A 180 0.18 -17.63 8.63
CA ALA A 180 0.93 -16.98 9.70
C ALA A 180 1.84 -15.90 9.09
N ALA A 181 2.23 -14.89 9.87
CA ALA A 181 3.18 -13.88 9.41
C ALA A 181 4.52 -14.51 8.95
N SER A 182 4.96 -15.60 9.60
CA SER A 182 6.14 -16.38 9.21
C SER A 182 6.01 -17.10 7.86
N ASP A 183 4.78 -17.30 7.37
CA ASP A 183 4.54 -17.89 6.05
C ASP A 183 4.72 -16.86 4.93
N ILE A 184 4.62 -15.56 5.26
CA ILE A 184 4.69 -14.44 4.32
C ILE A 184 6.06 -13.74 4.39
N LEU A 185 6.58 -13.51 5.60
CA LEU A 185 7.77 -12.70 5.82
C LEU A 185 9.06 -13.54 5.80
N ALA A 186 9.89 -13.32 4.79
CA ALA A 186 11.26 -13.83 4.74
C ALA A 186 12.22 -12.89 5.50
N LEU A 187 12.32 -13.06 6.83
CA LEU A 187 13.09 -12.16 7.70
C LEU A 187 14.56 -12.55 7.86
N ASP A 188 14.97 -13.75 7.46
CA ASP A 188 16.32 -14.26 7.69
C ASP A 188 17.37 -13.43 6.94
N GLU A 189 17.13 -13.17 5.65
CA GLU A 189 18.04 -12.38 4.81
C GLU A 189 18.06 -10.91 5.24
N LEU A 190 16.92 -10.34 5.62
CA LEU A 190 16.85 -8.99 6.18
C LEU A 190 17.68 -8.89 7.47
N ASN A 191 17.53 -9.85 8.37
CA ASN A 191 18.29 -9.91 9.62
C ASN A 191 19.78 -10.17 9.38
N ALA A 192 20.16 -10.84 8.30
CA ALA A 192 21.55 -11.04 7.92
C ALA A 192 22.20 -9.74 7.42
N VAL A 193 21.47 -8.91 6.66
CA VAL A 193 21.96 -7.62 6.16
C VAL A 193 21.98 -6.55 7.27
N ALA A 194 21.04 -6.58 8.20
CA ALA A 194 20.90 -5.60 9.26
C ALA A 194 21.81 -5.82 10.49
N LYS A 195 22.90 -6.58 10.34
CA LYS A 195 23.92 -6.84 11.36
C LYS A 195 25.16 -6.00 11.06
#